data_AF-A0A563C4N6-F1
#
_entry.id   AF-A0A563C4N6-F1
#
_cell.length_a   1.000
_cell.length_b   1.000
_cell.length_c   1.000
_cell.angle_alpha   90.00
_cell.angle_beta   90.00
_cell.angle_gamma   90.00
#
_symmetry.space_group_name_H-M   'P 1'
#
loop_
_entity.id
_entity.type
_entity.pdbx_description
1 polymer ?
#
loop_
_entity_poly.entity_id
_entity_poly.type
_entity_poly.pdbx_seq_one_letter_code
_entity_poly.pdbx_strand_id
1 'polypeptide(L)'
;MKKKGIIGLFGLATLAMAGLTVQAALPTYAANSTNVTVQLTVLPSGEALQIELPTDGNAFTSDKVTVRQQYAEAKDIQWRIVYKDDAGTETTYPMPQISVADPHGNATSGTHEDQVDLTALNGGKYGSYKIISMINNKPSTEDVVTFEYRALKIKDNGTDPNNNNPQVIIDHGPNVDHVNVQIYDQNGNPVLPAPINVPTTDTTGGHGGSTNWTVPVTENNLKDGHYCVVFTAYDNLGNILDRNAKYCFDYTSKKAPLVPDTGGSIFAGTNFTNADYISTSLAVFFVAAFFALMVLKRNRKAKRR
;
A
#
# COMPACT_ATOMS: atom_id res chain seq x y z
N MET A 1 -70.83 12.32 10.94
CA MET A 1 -70.21 12.89 12.15
C MET A 1 -69.75 11.76 13.07
N LYS A 2 -68.47 11.80 13.50
CA LYS A 2 -67.83 11.22 14.71
C LYS A 2 -68.09 9.72 15.02
N LYS A 3 -67.09 8.85 14.77
CA LYS A 3 -65.99 8.38 15.66
C LYS A 3 -66.33 6.96 16.19
N LYS A 4 -65.55 5.94 15.80
CA LYS A 4 -64.48 5.25 16.60
C LYS A 4 -65.03 4.70 17.92
N GLY A 5 -64.88 3.44 18.30
CA GLY A 5 -64.11 2.30 17.80
C GLY A 5 -63.95 1.28 18.93
N ILE A 6 -63.74 0.01 18.55
CA ILE A 6 -62.87 -1.03 19.14
C ILE A 6 -62.99 -1.34 20.65
N ILE A 7 -63.23 -2.61 20.99
CA ILE A 7 -62.31 -3.57 21.67
C ILE A 7 -63.15 -4.69 22.31
N GLY A 8 -62.91 -5.92 21.89
CA GLY A 8 -63.32 -7.14 22.58
C GLY A 8 -62.08 -7.87 23.11
N LEU A 9 -62.03 -8.02 24.43
CA LEU A 9 -61.10 -8.82 25.23
C LEU A 9 -61.30 -10.33 25.03
N PHE A 10 -60.21 -11.10 25.08
CA PHE A 10 -60.07 -12.43 25.72
C PHE A 10 -58.55 -12.67 25.86
N GLY A 11 -57.98 -13.25 26.91
CA GLY A 11 -58.45 -13.95 28.10
C GLY A 11 -57.23 -14.67 28.68
N LEU A 12 -57.06 -14.62 30.01
CA LEU A 12 -55.95 -15.15 30.80
C LEU A 12 -55.74 -16.67 30.69
N ALA A 13 -54.49 -17.12 30.77
CA ALA A 13 -54.13 -18.36 31.46
C ALA A 13 -52.69 -18.29 32.01
N THR A 14 -52.59 -18.32 33.33
CA THR A 14 -51.38 -18.44 34.15
C THR A 14 -50.87 -19.88 34.20
N LEU A 15 -49.55 -20.08 34.18
CA LEU A 15 -48.90 -21.20 34.87
C LEU A 15 -47.44 -20.85 35.18
N ALA A 16 -47.18 -20.70 36.48
CA ALA A 16 -45.86 -20.58 37.05
C ALA A 16 -45.20 -21.97 37.07
N MET A 17 -43.99 -22.07 36.52
CA MET A 17 -43.05 -23.12 36.89
C MET A 17 -41.71 -22.47 37.20
N ALA A 18 -41.31 -22.61 38.46
CA ALA A 18 -40.00 -22.25 38.96
C ALA A 18 -38.95 -23.17 38.32
N GLY A 19 -38.01 -22.57 37.59
CA GLY A 19 -36.79 -23.20 37.13
C GLY A 19 -35.63 -22.24 37.38
N LEU A 20 -34.80 -22.58 38.37
CA LEU A 20 -33.51 -21.92 38.59
C LEU A 20 -32.72 -21.92 37.28
N THR A 21 -32.56 -20.75 36.67
CA THR A 21 -31.60 -20.54 35.59
C THR A 21 -30.56 -19.56 36.09
N VAL A 22 -29.31 -19.99 36.05
CA VAL A 22 -28.13 -19.21 36.41
C VAL A 22 -28.15 -17.94 35.57
N GLN A 23 -28.21 -16.80 36.24
CA GLN A 23 -28.19 -15.48 35.61
C GLN A 23 -26.79 -15.27 35.00
N ALA A 24 -26.63 -15.55 33.71
CA ALA A 24 -25.50 -15.02 32.97
C ALA A 24 -25.66 -13.50 32.97
N ALA A 25 -24.70 -12.79 33.56
CA ALA A 25 -24.65 -11.34 33.53
C ALA A 25 -24.65 -10.88 32.07
N LEU A 26 -25.73 -10.23 31.65
CA LEU A 26 -25.76 -9.55 30.35
C LEU A 26 -24.79 -8.36 30.44
N PRO A 27 -23.86 -8.19 29.48
CA PRO A 27 -23.04 -7.00 29.45
C PRO A 27 -23.93 -5.76 29.19
N THR A 28 -23.74 -4.74 30.01
CA THR A 28 -24.26 -3.40 29.78
C THR A 28 -23.64 -2.82 28.51
N TYR A 29 -24.45 -2.65 27.46
CA TYR A 29 -24.00 -2.04 26.22
C TYR A 29 -23.75 -0.54 26.41
N ALA A 30 -22.50 -0.12 26.17
CA ALA A 30 -22.15 1.27 25.93
C ALA A 30 -22.61 1.68 24.52
N ALA A 31 -23.02 2.95 24.39
CA ALA A 31 -23.62 3.50 23.19
C ALA A 31 -22.70 3.45 21.95
N ASN A 32 -23.24 2.90 20.87
CA ASN A 32 -22.94 3.10 19.45
C ASN A 32 -21.52 3.58 19.08
N SER A 33 -20.65 2.65 18.67
CA SER A 33 -19.55 2.95 17.76
C SER A 33 -19.79 2.21 16.44
N THR A 34 -19.86 2.96 15.35
CA THR A 34 -19.99 2.46 13.98
C THR A 34 -18.73 1.73 13.54
N ASN A 35 -18.92 0.50 13.04
CA ASN A 35 -17.94 -0.39 12.42
C ASN A 35 -16.84 -0.93 13.34
N VAL A 36 -17.20 -1.90 14.18
CA VAL A 36 -16.25 -2.87 14.71
C VAL A 36 -16.15 -4.03 13.70
N THR A 37 -15.09 -4.04 12.90
CA THR A 37 -14.74 -5.23 12.10
C THR A 37 -14.03 -6.20 13.04
N VAL A 38 -14.77 -7.18 13.58
CA VAL A 38 -14.16 -8.27 14.34
C VAL A 38 -13.50 -9.21 13.33
N GLN A 39 -12.18 -9.24 13.27
CA GLN A 39 -11.46 -10.38 12.65
C GLN A 39 -11.61 -11.57 13.60
N LEU A 40 -12.54 -12.47 13.28
CA LEU A 40 -12.67 -13.75 13.96
C LEU A 40 -11.73 -14.74 13.26
N THR A 41 -10.50 -14.90 13.77
CA THR A 41 -9.67 -16.03 13.34
C THR A 41 -10.15 -17.28 14.06
N VAL A 42 -10.82 -18.16 13.32
CA VAL A 42 -11.28 -19.46 13.84
C VAL A 42 -10.11 -20.42 13.73
N LEU A 43 -9.40 -20.64 14.83
CA LEU A 43 -8.45 -21.75 14.92
C LEU A 43 -9.23 -23.08 14.82
N PRO A 44 -8.70 -24.10 14.12
CA PRO A 44 -9.31 -25.42 14.12
C PRO A 44 -9.46 -25.94 15.56
N SER A 45 -10.54 -26.67 15.87
CA SER A 45 -10.77 -27.19 17.21
C SER A 45 -9.62 -28.09 17.68
N GLY A 46 -8.98 -27.75 18.80
CA GLY A 46 -7.86 -28.48 19.40
C GLY A 46 -6.52 -27.72 19.31
N GLU A 47 -5.42 -28.43 19.59
CA GLU A 47 -4.05 -27.91 19.45
C GLU A 47 -3.77 -27.44 18.02
N ALA A 48 -3.52 -26.15 17.85
CA ALA A 48 -3.23 -25.55 16.55
C ALA A 48 -2.28 -24.36 16.67
N LEU A 49 -1.55 -24.09 15.58
CA LEU A 49 -0.69 -22.93 15.43
C LEU A 49 -0.83 -22.39 14.01
N GLN A 50 -0.80 -21.07 13.88
CA GLN A 50 -0.73 -20.36 12.62
C GLN A 50 0.24 -19.19 12.73
N ILE A 51 1.10 -19.02 11.74
CA ILE A 51 1.96 -17.85 11.57
C ILE A 51 1.12 -16.79 10.84
N GLU A 52 0.76 -15.71 11.54
CA GLU A 52 0.02 -14.59 10.96
C GLU A 52 0.95 -13.62 10.24
N LEU A 53 2.15 -13.39 10.79
CA LEU A 53 3.18 -12.54 10.21
C LEU A 53 4.55 -13.20 10.35
N PRO A 54 5.43 -13.06 9.34
CA PRO A 54 5.13 -12.59 7.99
C PRO A 54 4.11 -13.50 7.27
N THR A 55 3.62 -13.08 6.11
CA THR A 55 2.80 -13.91 5.22
C THR A 55 3.62 -14.41 4.05
N ASP A 56 3.21 -15.54 3.47
CA ASP A 56 3.89 -16.14 2.32
C ASP A 56 4.09 -15.16 1.16
N GLY A 57 5.30 -15.13 0.62
CA GLY A 57 5.67 -14.29 -0.51
C GLY A 57 5.92 -12.83 -0.18
N ASN A 58 5.84 -12.43 1.11
CA ASN A 58 6.21 -11.07 1.51
C ASN A 58 7.68 -10.79 1.19
N ALA A 59 7.95 -9.54 0.81
CA ALA A 59 9.31 -9.03 0.64
C ALA A 59 9.52 -7.81 1.54
N PHE A 60 10.59 -7.84 2.33
CA PHE A 60 11.00 -6.81 3.29
C PHE A 60 12.35 -6.21 2.89
N THR A 61 12.55 -4.94 3.22
CA THR A 61 13.84 -4.25 3.09
C THR A 61 14.47 -3.93 4.44
N SER A 62 13.65 -3.84 5.50
CA SER A 62 14.15 -3.75 6.87
C SER A 62 14.62 -5.12 7.37
N ASP A 63 15.74 -5.13 8.08
CA ASP A 63 16.31 -6.29 8.77
C ASP A 63 15.54 -6.68 10.04
N LYS A 64 14.57 -5.85 10.46
CA LYS A 64 13.66 -6.13 11.56
C LYS A 64 12.36 -6.72 11.03
N VAL A 65 12.13 -8.00 11.31
CA VAL A 65 10.95 -8.73 10.86
C VAL A 65 10.09 -9.11 12.06
N THR A 66 8.84 -8.62 12.08
CA THR A 66 7.86 -9.04 13.07
C THR A 66 7.36 -10.44 12.75
N VAL A 67 7.45 -11.34 13.73
CA VAL A 67 6.91 -12.69 13.68
C VAL A 67 5.74 -12.77 14.64
N ARG A 68 4.55 -12.98 14.12
CA ARG A 68 3.32 -13.09 14.91
C ARG A 68 2.72 -14.47 14.72
N GLN A 69 2.42 -15.12 15.83
CA GLN A 69 1.99 -16.52 15.86
C GLN A 69 0.71 -16.59 16.69
N GLN A 70 -0.35 -17.10 16.09
CA GLN A 70 -1.60 -17.39 16.78
C GLN A 70 -1.64 -18.88 17.15
N TYR A 71 -2.02 -19.20 18.37
CA TYR A 71 -1.99 -20.57 18.89
C TYR A 71 -3.24 -20.91 19.70
N ALA A 72 -3.59 -22.20 19.72
CA ALA A 72 -4.63 -22.78 20.55
C ALA A 72 -4.10 -23.99 21.32
N GLU A 73 -4.50 -24.09 22.59
CA GLU A 73 -4.17 -25.21 23.48
C GLU A 73 -2.65 -25.53 23.52
N ALA A 74 -1.82 -24.49 23.58
CA ALA A 74 -0.36 -24.63 23.62
C ALA A 74 0.20 -24.37 25.02
N LYS A 75 1.29 -25.07 25.35
CA LYS A 75 2.17 -24.78 26.51
C LYS A 75 3.49 -24.17 26.06
N ASP A 76 4.00 -24.66 24.93
CA ASP A 76 5.28 -24.25 24.37
C ASP A 76 5.15 -24.03 22.86
N ILE A 77 5.85 -23.02 22.35
CA ILE A 77 6.07 -22.79 20.92
C ILE A 77 7.54 -23.06 20.63
N GLN A 78 7.82 -23.97 19.69
CA GLN A 78 9.14 -24.21 19.14
C GLN A 78 9.20 -23.72 17.70
N TRP A 79 10.23 -22.96 17.37
CA TRP A 79 10.37 -22.40 16.04
C TRP A 79 11.83 -22.22 15.63
N ARG A 80 12.02 -22.07 14.33
CA ARG A 80 13.33 -21.92 13.71
C ARG A 80 13.19 -21.09 12.44
N ILE A 81 14.28 -20.45 12.07
CA ILE A 81 14.40 -19.72 10.82
C ILE A 81 15.37 -20.48 9.93
N VAL A 82 15.00 -20.67 8.67
CA VAL A 82 15.85 -21.27 7.66
C VAL A 82 16.16 -20.21 6.61
N TYR A 83 17.44 -19.88 6.46
CA TYR A 83 17.92 -19.03 5.38
C TYR A 83 18.35 -19.89 4.19
N LYS A 84 17.97 -19.50 2.98
CA LYS A 84 18.43 -20.12 1.75
C LYS A 84 19.24 -19.12 0.94
N ASP A 85 20.49 -19.47 0.66
CA ASP A 85 21.37 -18.66 -0.19
C ASP A 85 21.06 -18.82 -1.69
N ASP A 86 21.74 -18.02 -2.52
CA ASP A 86 21.58 -18.06 -3.98
C ASP A 86 22.06 -19.38 -4.61
N ALA A 87 22.94 -20.13 -3.93
CA ALA A 87 23.35 -21.48 -4.35
C ALA A 87 22.31 -22.55 -3.98
N GLY A 88 21.26 -22.16 -3.26
CA GLY A 88 20.18 -23.03 -2.78
C GLY A 88 20.49 -23.77 -1.49
N THR A 89 21.59 -23.46 -0.82
CA THR A 89 21.99 -24.06 0.45
C THR A 89 21.14 -23.50 1.58
N GLU A 90 20.52 -24.39 2.36
CA GLU A 90 19.72 -24.01 3.52
C GLU A 90 20.57 -24.03 4.81
N THR A 91 20.53 -22.95 5.57
CA THR A 91 21.11 -22.84 6.92
C THR A 91 19.98 -22.64 7.92
N THR A 92 19.90 -23.50 8.93
CA THR A 92 18.87 -23.42 9.98
C THR A 92 19.41 -22.73 11.23
N TYR A 93 18.64 -21.78 11.74
CA TYR A 93 18.88 -21.07 12.99
C TYR A 93 17.78 -21.43 14.00
N PRO A 94 18.12 -22.10 15.11
CA PRO A 94 17.15 -22.37 16.17
C PRO A 94 16.78 -21.06 16.88
N MET A 95 15.50 -20.88 17.16
CA MET A 95 15.02 -19.75 17.98
C MET A 95 14.74 -20.21 19.41
N PRO A 96 14.73 -19.30 20.39
CA PRO A 96 14.36 -19.64 21.76
C PRO A 96 12.96 -20.27 21.82
N GLN A 97 12.82 -21.33 22.62
CA GLN A 97 11.51 -21.89 22.94
C GLN A 97 10.72 -20.88 23.79
N ILE A 98 9.46 -20.68 23.45
CA ILE A 98 8.57 -19.74 24.13
C ILE A 98 7.57 -20.54 24.98
N SER A 99 7.53 -20.26 26.28
CA SER A 99 6.50 -20.80 27.18
C SER A 99 5.27 -19.91 27.13
N VAL A 100 4.14 -20.47 26.73
CA VAL A 100 2.81 -19.82 26.70
C VAL A 100 1.82 -20.44 27.69
N ALA A 101 2.26 -21.40 28.50
CA ALA A 101 1.45 -21.98 29.56
C ALA A 101 1.06 -20.93 30.63
N ASP A 102 -0.07 -21.16 31.30
CA ASP A 102 -0.45 -20.37 32.46
C ASP A 102 0.49 -20.63 33.67
N PRO A 103 0.40 -19.86 34.77
CA PRO A 103 1.23 -20.07 35.95
C PRO A 103 1.11 -21.45 36.61
N HIS A 104 0.09 -22.24 36.27
CA HIS A 104 -0.12 -23.60 36.77
C HIS A 104 0.36 -24.67 35.77
N GLY A 105 0.91 -24.27 34.62
CA GLY A 105 1.38 -25.18 33.57
C GLY A 105 0.28 -25.72 32.66
N ASN A 106 -0.90 -25.09 32.65
CA ASN A 106 -1.99 -25.44 31.75
C ASN A 106 -1.79 -24.79 30.38
N ALA A 107 -2.30 -25.46 29.35
CA ALA A 107 -2.30 -24.94 27.99
C ALA A 107 -3.19 -23.69 27.87
N THR A 108 -2.78 -22.75 27.03
CA THR A 108 -3.52 -21.52 26.74
C THR A 108 -3.72 -21.33 25.24
N SER A 109 -4.52 -20.35 24.87
CA SER A 109 -4.73 -19.91 23.49
C SER A 109 -4.53 -18.41 23.42
N GLY A 110 -3.94 -17.91 22.34
CA GLY A 110 -3.64 -16.50 22.21
C GLY A 110 -2.76 -16.18 21.01
N THR A 111 -2.05 -15.07 21.13
CA THR A 111 -1.11 -14.57 20.12
C THR A 111 0.22 -14.28 20.80
N HIS A 112 1.31 -14.72 20.18
CA HIS A 112 2.66 -14.34 20.53
C HIS A 112 3.25 -13.50 19.40
N GLU A 113 4.02 -12.46 19.76
CA GLU A 113 4.70 -11.61 18.81
C GLU A 113 6.15 -11.42 19.26
N ASP A 114 7.07 -11.61 18.32
CA ASP A 114 8.50 -11.38 18.49
C ASP A 114 9.04 -10.54 17.32
N GLN A 115 10.15 -9.86 17.54
CA GLN A 115 10.84 -9.09 16.50
C GLN A 115 12.21 -9.71 16.23
N VAL A 116 12.33 -10.32 15.05
CA VAL A 116 13.58 -10.94 14.59
C VAL A 116 14.47 -9.88 13.97
N ASP A 117 15.72 -9.84 14.42
CA ASP A 117 16.79 -9.06 13.82
C ASP A 117 17.66 -9.97 12.93
N LEU A 118 17.52 -9.82 11.61
CA LEU A 118 18.27 -10.61 10.63
C LEU A 118 19.76 -10.24 10.62
N THR A 119 20.11 -9.00 10.97
CA THR A 119 21.49 -8.54 11.12
C THR A 119 22.16 -9.29 12.27
N ALA A 120 21.51 -9.37 13.42
CA ALA A 120 21.99 -10.15 14.55
C ALA A 120 22.00 -11.66 14.27
N LEU A 121 21.06 -12.16 13.46
CA LEU A 121 20.91 -13.58 13.16
C LEU A 121 22.05 -14.14 12.29
N ASN A 122 22.36 -13.46 11.18
CA ASN A 122 23.30 -13.98 10.19
C ASN A 122 24.14 -12.91 9.48
N GLY A 123 24.19 -11.69 10.04
CA GLY A 123 24.84 -10.54 9.42
C GLY A 123 23.97 -9.81 8.40
N GLY A 124 22.66 -10.08 8.36
CA GLY A 124 21.72 -9.33 7.53
C GLY A 124 21.84 -9.73 6.07
N LYS A 125 22.02 -11.03 5.80
CA LYS A 125 22.18 -11.53 4.44
C LYS A 125 20.88 -11.43 3.67
N TYR A 126 20.89 -10.75 2.52
CA TYR A 126 19.75 -10.75 1.62
C TYR A 126 19.49 -12.15 1.04
N GLY A 127 18.22 -12.47 0.79
CA GLY A 127 17.80 -13.78 0.27
C GLY A 127 16.45 -14.25 0.80
N SER A 128 16.23 -15.55 0.69
CA SER A 128 14.96 -16.20 1.06
C SER A 128 15.03 -16.75 2.48
N TYR A 129 13.99 -16.52 3.26
CA TYR A 129 13.85 -16.95 4.64
C TYR A 129 12.56 -17.73 4.83
N LYS A 130 12.62 -18.76 5.67
CA LYS A 130 11.50 -19.63 5.97
C LYS A 130 11.39 -19.77 7.48
N ILE A 131 10.22 -19.44 8.03
CA ILE A 131 9.89 -19.66 9.44
C ILE A 131 9.14 -20.98 9.51
N ILE A 132 9.60 -21.85 10.40
CA ILE A 132 8.93 -23.10 10.72
C ILE A 132 8.63 -23.06 12.20
N SER A 133 7.38 -23.24 12.57
CA SER A 133 6.98 -23.25 13.97
C SER A 133 5.98 -24.35 14.26
N MET A 134 6.03 -24.90 15.47
CA MET A 134 5.12 -25.92 15.98
C MET A 134 4.85 -25.66 17.47
N ILE A 135 3.80 -26.26 18.01
CA ILE A 135 3.51 -26.22 19.44
C ILE A 135 3.65 -27.59 20.10
N ASN A 136 3.98 -27.59 21.39
CA ASN A 136 4.06 -28.79 22.23
C ASN A 136 4.93 -29.92 21.62
N ASN A 137 5.93 -29.56 20.81
CA ASN A 137 6.77 -30.49 20.04
C ASN A 137 5.95 -31.47 19.15
N LYS A 138 4.83 -31.00 18.60
CA LYS A 138 3.88 -31.80 17.82
C LYS A 138 3.92 -31.40 16.34
N PRO A 139 4.52 -32.22 15.45
CA PRO A 139 4.65 -31.89 14.04
C PRO A 139 3.33 -31.68 13.29
N SER A 140 2.22 -32.24 13.77
CA SER A 140 0.89 -32.02 13.15
C SER A 140 0.35 -30.59 13.34
N THR A 141 1.03 -29.78 14.15
CA THR A 141 0.72 -28.36 14.38
C THR A 141 1.73 -27.46 13.70
N GLU A 142 2.63 -28.03 12.88
CA GLU A 142 3.65 -27.25 12.18
C GLU A 142 2.98 -26.32 11.16
N ASP A 143 3.38 -25.06 11.20
CA ASP A 143 3.10 -24.08 10.17
C ASP A 143 4.40 -23.50 9.62
N VAL A 144 4.38 -23.17 8.32
CA VAL A 144 5.55 -22.76 7.57
C VAL A 144 5.22 -21.56 6.72
N VAL A 145 6.00 -20.49 6.86
CA VAL A 145 5.91 -19.31 6.01
C VAL A 145 7.25 -19.00 5.39
N THR A 146 7.26 -18.61 4.12
CA THR A 146 8.43 -18.14 3.39
C THR A 146 8.31 -16.65 3.03
N PHE A 147 9.37 -15.89 3.27
CA PHE A 147 9.46 -14.48 2.93
C PHE A 147 10.85 -14.14 2.36
N GLU A 148 10.94 -13.01 1.67
CA GLU A 148 12.17 -12.50 1.08
C GLU A 148 12.68 -11.28 1.87
N TYR A 149 13.99 -11.25 2.10
CA TYR A 149 14.69 -10.08 2.59
C TYR A 149 15.58 -9.54 1.48
N ARG A 150 15.32 -8.30 1.04
CA ARG A 150 15.87 -7.72 -0.19
C ARG A 150 16.55 -6.40 0.10
N ALA A 151 17.60 -6.08 -0.67
CA ALA A 151 18.24 -4.77 -0.51
C ALA A 151 17.32 -3.64 -0.98
N LEU A 152 16.50 -3.90 -2.02
CA LEU A 152 15.61 -2.93 -2.63
C LEU A 152 14.20 -3.49 -2.83
N LYS A 153 13.20 -2.63 -2.64
CA LYS A 153 11.82 -2.84 -3.07
C LYS A 153 11.30 -1.56 -3.70
N ILE A 154 10.90 -1.64 -4.97
CA ILE A 154 10.42 -0.48 -5.73
C ILE A 154 8.90 -0.48 -5.73
N LYS A 155 8.30 0.64 -5.36
CA LYS A 155 6.86 0.86 -5.40
C LYS A 155 6.54 1.95 -6.41
N ASP A 156 5.47 1.74 -7.17
CA ASP A 156 4.89 2.78 -8.01
C ASP A 156 4.34 3.91 -7.13
N ASN A 157 4.63 5.15 -7.49
CA ASN A 157 4.14 6.37 -6.83
C ASN A 157 3.38 7.31 -7.78
N GLY A 158 2.93 6.79 -8.93
CA GLY A 158 2.21 7.54 -9.95
C GLY A 158 3.14 8.32 -10.88
N THR A 159 2.65 9.44 -11.39
CA THR A 159 3.38 10.30 -12.32
C THR A 159 3.35 11.76 -11.86
N ASP A 160 4.40 12.50 -12.19
CA ASP A 160 4.45 13.94 -11.97
C ASP A 160 3.40 14.63 -12.85
N PRO A 161 2.48 15.42 -12.25
CA PRO A 161 1.38 16.04 -12.99
C PRO A 161 1.84 17.08 -14.00
N ASN A 162 3.07 17.59 -13.91
CA ASN A 162 3.58 18.64 -14.78
C ASN A 162 4.12 18.10 -16.09
N ASN A 163 4.77 16.94 -16.08
CA ASN A 163 5.51 16.41 -17.23
C ASN A 163 5.22 14.92 -17.52
N ASN A 164 4.36 14.25 -16.74
CA ASN A 164 4.07 12.81 -16.83
C ASN A 164 5.26 11.88 -16.54
N ASN A 165 6.35 12.37 -15.93
CA ASN A 165 7.44 11.51 -15.52
C ASN A 165 6.97 10.51 -14.45
N PRO A 166 7.29 9.22 -14.56
CA PRO A 166 7.00 8.24 -13.51
C PRO A 166 7.70 8.59 -12.20
N GLN A 167 7.01 8.35 -11.09
CA GLN A 167 7.53 8.50 -9.74
C GLN A 167 7.52 7.14 -9.06
N VAL A 168 8.58 6.83 -8.33
CA VAL A 168 8.70 5.60 -7.56
C VAL A 168 9.17 5.89 -6.14
N ILE A 169 8.83 4.99 -5.22
CA ILE A 169 9.42 4.91 -3.90
C ILE A 169 10.44 3.77 -3.91
N ILE A 170 11.68 4.10 -3.58
CA ILE A 170 12.78 3.16 -3.41
C ILE A 170 12.86 2.86 -1.91
N ASP A 171 12.25 1.75 -1.49
CA ASP A 171 12.54 1.21 -0.16
C ASP A 171 13.89 0.48 -0.21
N HIS A 172 14.74 0.74 0.78
CA HIS A 172 16.07 0.17 0.85
C HIS A 172 16.38 -0.37 2.26
N GLY A 173 17.29 -1.32 2.32
CA GLY A 173 17.79 -1.86 3.59
C GLY A 173 18.89 -1.00 4.25
N PRO A 174 19.33 -1.39 5.45
CA PRO A 174 20.24 -0.59 6.29
C PRO A 174 21.65 -0.42 5.74
N ASN A 175 22.14 -1.38 4.97
CA ASN A 175 23.51 -1.36 4.44
C ASN A 175 23.61 -0.73 3.05
N VAL A 176 22.48 -0.27 2.49
CA VAL A 176 22.45 0.39 1.18
C VAL A 176 22.85 1.85 1.34
N ASP A 177 23.98 2.22 0.74
CA ASP A 177 24.52 3.58 0.74
C ASP A 177 23.93 4.40 -0.42
N HIS A 178 23.88 3.78 -1.60
CA HIS A 178 23.28 4.38 -2.78
C HIS A 178 22.75 3.33 -3.76
N VAL A 179 21.96 3.80 -4.71
CA VAL A 179 21.39 3.00 -5.79
C VAL A 179 21.83 3.58 -7.12
N ASN A 180 22.46 2.77 -7.96
CA ASN A 180 22.68 3.13 -9.36
C ASN A 180 21.49 2.70 -10.19
N VAL A 181 21.02 3.62 -11.02
CA VAL A 181 19.78 3.48 -11.79
C VAL A 181 20.08 3.62 -13.27
N GLN A 182 19.75 2.58 -14.05
CA GLN A 182 19.88 2.59 -15.51
C GLN A 182 18.53 2.37 -16.15
N ILE A 183 18.20 3.21 -17.13
CA ILE A 183 16.95 3.13 -17.88
C ILE A 183 17.25 2.45 -19.22
N TYR A 184 16.37 1.52 -19.60
CA TYR A 184 16.45 0.74 -20.83
C TYR A 184 15.18 0.94 -21.65
N ASP A 185 15.33 0.98 -22.98
CA ASP A 185 14.22 0.94 -23.92
C ASP A 185 13.60 -0.48 -24.00
N GLN A 186 12.51 -0.61 -24.77
CA GLN A 186 11.83 -1.89 -25.01
C GLN A 186 12.75 -2.97 -25.62
N ASN A 187 13.83 -2.58 -26.30
CA ASN A 187 14.79 -3.50 -26.91
C ASN A 187 15.92 -3.89 -25.94
N GLY A 188 15.93 -3.35 -24.72
CA GLY A 188 16.96 -3.59 -23.73
C GLY A 188 18.23 -2.76 -23.93
N ASN A 189 18.18 -1.68 -24.72
CA ASN A 189 19.32 -0.77 -24.87
C ASN A 189 19.27 0.32 -23.80
N PRO A 190 20.41 0.68 -23.18
CA PRO A 190 20.46 1.79 -22.25
C PRO A 190 20.16 3.11 -22.97
N VAL A 191 19.24 3.89 -22.43
CA VAL A 191 18.85 5.20 -23.02
C VAL A 191 19.71 6.36 -22.54
N LEU A 192 20.43 6.16 -21.43
CA LEU A 192 21.39 7.11 -20.87
C LEU A 192 22.81 6.53 -20.98
N PRO A 193 23.83 7.37 -21.22
CA PRO A 193 25.22 6.91 -21.39
C PRO A 193 25.86 6.41 -20.09
N ALA A 194 25.35 6.84 -18.94
CA ALA A 194 25.81 6.41 -17.62
C ALA A 194 24.63 6.22 -16.67
N PRO A 195 24.74 5.32 -15.67
CA PRO A 195 23.74 5.19 -14.62
C PRO A 195 23.63 6.47 -13.77
N ILE A 196 22.43 6.72 -13.26
CA ILE A 196 22.15 7.79 -12.31
C ILE A 196 22.39 7.26 -10.90
N ASN A 197 23.24 7.93 -10.13
CA ASN A 197 23.43 7.63 -8.72
C ASN A 197 22.33 8.33 -7.89
N VAL A 198 21.59 7.54 -7.11
CA VAL A 198 20.56 8.00 -6.17
C VAL A 198 21.02 7.67 -4.75
N PRO A 199 21.40 8.66 -3.93
CA PRO A 199 21.78 8.42 -2.54
C PRO A 199 20.56 7.93 -1.75
N THR A 200 20.77 6.97 -0.85
CA THR A 200 19.72 6.45 0.02
C THR A 200 19.98 6.90 1.45
N THR A 201 19.07 7.71 1.99
CA THR A 201 19.19 8.19 3.37
C THR A 201 18.48 7.23 4.30
N ASP A 202 19.15 6.78 5.35
CA ASP A 202 18.50 6.03 6.42
C ASP A 202 17.44 6.89 7.11
N THR A 203 16.20 6.40 7.13
CA THR A 203 15.06 7.06 7.77
C THR A 203 14.46 6.23 8.90
N THR A 204 15.08 5.10 9.24
CA THR A 204 14.55 4.12 10.21
C THR A 204 15.50 3.83 11.38
N GLY A 205 16.57 4.60 11.52
CA GLY A 205 17.47 4.53 12.66
C GLY A 205 18.41 3.32 12.59
N GLY A 206 18.90 3.00 11.40
CA GLY A 206 19.85 1.94 11.14
C GLY A 206 19.22 0.69 10.53
N HIS A 207 17.96 0.77 10.08
CA HIS A 207 17.18 -0.36 9.55
C HIS A 207 16.71 -0.15 8.10
N GLY A 208 17.30 0.83 7.40
CA GLY A 208 16.99 1.20 6.01
C GLY A 208 16.17 2.48 5.86
N GLY A 209 15.39 2.58 4.79
CA GLY A 209 14.59 3.77 4.56
C GLY A 209 13.80 3.75 3.26
N SER A 210 13.17 4.88 2.97
CA SER A 210 12.39 5.09 1.74
C SER A 210 12.81 6.40 1.08
N THR A 211 13.15 6.34 -0.20
CA THR A 211 13.53 7.50 -1.00
C THR A 211 12.56 7.67 -2.17
N ASN A 212 11.93 8.83 -2.28
CA ASN A 212 11.12 9.17 -3.45
C ASN A 212 12.04 9.56 -4.61
N TRP A 213 11.81 8.99 -5.78
CA TRP A 213 12.61 9.28 -6.96
C TRP A 213 11.72 9.42 -8.21
N THR A 214 11.97 10.46 -9.00
CA THR A 214 11.28 10.71 -10.26
C THR A 214 12.17 10.28 -11.41
N VAL A 215 11.66 9.43 -12.29
CA VAL A 215 12.39 8.99 -13.48
C VAL A 215 12.53 10.19 -14.43
N PRO A 216 13.75 10.60 -14.81
CA PRO A 216 13.96 11.85 -15.56
C PRO A 216 13.72 11.67 -17.06
N VAL A 217 12.50 11.28 -17.44
CA VAL A 217 12.16 10.93 -18.83
C VAL A 217 12.11 12.17 -19.71
N THR A 218 11.40 13.21 -19.26
CA THR A 218 11.28 14.49 -19.97
C THR A 218 12.60 15.25 -20.06
N GLU A 219 13.35 15.29 -18.96
CA GLU A 219 14.63 16.01 -18.86
C GLU A 219 15.68 15.44 -19.81
N ASN A 220 15.59 14.14 -20.12
CA ASN A 220 16.44 13.46 -21.08
C ASN A 220 15.83 13.37 -22.49
N ASN A 221 14.72 14.05 -22.75
CA ASN A 221 14.02 14.07 -24.05
C ASN A 221 13.71 12.68 -24.60
N LEU A 222 13.38 11.74 -23.71
CA LEU A 222 12.99 10.40 -24.13
C LEU A 222 11.64 10.44 -24.84
N LYS A 223 11.50 9.63 -25.90
CA LYS A 223 10.29 9.58 -26.72
C LYS A 223 9.18 8.80 -26.02
N ASP A 224 7.95 8.96 -26.50
CA ASP A 224 6.84 8.08 -26.11
C ASP A 224 7.23 6.61 -26.37
N GLY A 225 6.94 5.73 -25.41
CA GLY A 225 7.33 4.31 -25.50
C GLY A 225 7.35 3.57 -24.17
N HIS A 226 7.71 2.29 -24.24
CA HIS A 226 7.87 1.41 -23.09
C HIS A 226 9.32 1.41 -22.60
N TYR A 227 9.52 1.56 -21.29
CA TYR A 227 10.84 1.61 -20.67
C TYR A 227 10.89 0.73 -19.42
N CYS A 228 12.07 0.20 -19.13
CA CYS A 228 12.36 -0.51 -17.89
C CYS A 228 13.56 0.13 -17.18
N VAL A 229 13.39 0.39 -15.89
CA VAL A 229 14.43 0.89 -14.99
C VAL A 229 14.99 -0.27 -14.20
N VAL A 230 16.31 -0.36 -14.17
CA VAL A 230 17.06 -1.32 -13.35
C VAL A 230 17.74 -0.57 -12.22
N PHE A 231 17.49 -1.00 -11.00
CA PHE A 231 18.05 -0.46 -9.77
C PHE A 231 19.03 -1.46 -9.18
N THR A 232 20.27 -1.01 -8.94
CA THR A 232 21.33 -1.82 -8.33
C THR A 232 21.77 -1.14 -7.04
N ALA A 233 21.61 -1.85 -5.91
CA ALA A 233 22.02 -1.37 -4.60
C ALA A 233 23.51 -1.59 -4.36
N TYR A 234 24.17 -0.56 -3.84
CA TYR A 234 25.57 -0.58 -3.48
C TYR A 234 25.75 -0.23 -1.99
N ASP A 235 26.76 -0.83 -1.37
CA ASP A 235 27.30 -0.34 -0.10
C ASP A 235 28.26 0.85 -0.33
N ASN A 236 28.76 1.41 0.77
CA ASN A 236 29.71 2.53 0.74
C ASN A 236 31.10 2.17 0.17
N LEU A 237 31.40 0.87 0.02
CA LEU A 237 32.64 0.36 -0.59
C LEU A 237 32.46 0.10 -2.09
N GLY A 238 31.24 0.21 -2.61
CA GLY A 238 30.92 -0.04 -4.02
C GLY A 238 30.65 -1.52 -4.34
N ASN A 239 30.37 -2.36 -3.35
CA ASN A 239 29.92 -3.74 -3.58
C ASN A 239 28.42 -3.79 -3.86
N ILE A 240 28.01 -4.66 -4.77
CA ILE A 240 26.60 -4.95 -5.02
C ILE A 240 26.07 -5.82 -3.89
N LEU A 241 24.97 -5.40 -3.27
CA LEU A 241 24.44 -6.05 -2.07
C LEU A 241 23.44 -7.18 -2.34
N ASP A 242 22.66 -7.07 -3.41
CA ASP A 242 21.58 -8.01 -3.76
C ASP A 242 21.30 -7.93 -5.27
N ARG A 243 20.48 -8.86 -5.76
CA ARG A 243 19.99 -8.86 -7.13
C ARG A 243 19.18 -7.60 -7.44
N ASN A 244 19.33 -7.13 -8.68
CA ASN A 244 18.69 -5.91 -9.17
C ASN A 244 17.16 -5.92 -8.99
N ALA A 245 16.60 -4.76 -8.65
CA ALA A 245 15.18 -4.51 -8.76
C ALA A 245 14.84 -3.90 -10.13
N LYS A 246 13.61 -4.16 -10.62
CA LYS A 246 13.14 -3.68 -11.93
C LYS A 246 11.78 -3.02 -11.79
N TYR A 247 11.58 -1.93 -12.53
CA TYR A 247 10.30 -1.25 -12.68
C TYR A 247 10.11 -0.85 -14.14
N CYS A 248 9.02 -1.26 -14.76
CA CYS A 248 8.73 -0.95 -16.15
C CYS A 248 7.46 -0.09 -16.25
N PHE A 249 7.43 0.82 -17.21
CA PHE A 249 6.34 1.77 -17.39
C PHE A 249 6.17 2.13 -18.87
N ASP A 250 4.96 2.55 -19.22
CA ASP A 250 4.67 3.19 -20.50
C ASP A 250 4.66 4.70 -20.31
N TYR A 251 5.43 5.40 -21.13
CA TYR A 251 5.52 6.85 -21.09
C TYR A 251 4.86 7.48 -22.31
N THR A 252 4.07 8.53 -22.05
CA THR A 252 3.52 9.40 -23.08
C THR A 252 3.78 10.84 -22.66
N SER A 253 4.56 11.54 -23.49
CA SER A 253 4.89 12.95 -23.30
C SER A 253 3.64 13.79 -23.14
N LYS A 254 3.70 14.71 -22.18
CA LYS A 254 2.60 15.66 -21.98
C LYS A 254 2.60 16.63 -23.16
N LYS A 255 1.56 16.54 -24.00
CA LYS A 255 1.38 17.47 -25.12
C LYS A 255 1.07 18.85 -24.57
N ALA A 256 1.87 19.85 -24.94
CA ALA A 256 1.49 21.23 -24.73
C ALA A 256 0.16 21.48 -25.44
N PRO A 257 -0.81 22.16 -24.80
CA PRO A 257 -2.02 22.56 -25.51
C PRO A 257 -1.60 23.40 -26.71
N LEU A 258 -2.09 23.04 -27.89
CA LEU A 258 -1.91 23.83 -29.10
C LEU A 258 -2.46 25.24 -28.82
N VAL A 259 -1.55 26.21 -28.67
CA VAL A 259 -1.93 27.62 -28.69
C VAL A 259 -2.43 27.86 -30.11
N PRO A 260 -3.69 28.31 -30.31
CA PRO A 260 -4.17 28.60 -31.64
C PRO A 260 -3.25 29.65 -32.26
N ASP A 261 -2.87 29.43 -33.52
CA ASP A 261 -2.11 30.41 -34.31
C ASP A 261 -3.01 31.64 -34.49
N THR A 262 -2.88 32.60 -33.58
CA THR A 262 -3.67 33.84 -33.58
C THR A 262 -3.07 34.79 -34.61
N GLY A 263 -3.11 34.40 -35.88
CA GLY A 263 -2.53 35.12 -37.03
C GLY A 263 -2.59 36.64 -36.86
N GLY A 264 -1.45 37.22 -36.44
CA GLY A 264 -1.25 38.66 -36.23
C GLY A 264 -2.22 39.39 -35.29
N SER A 265 -3.04 38.71 -34.49
CA SER A 265 -4.05 39.39 -33.68
C SER A 265 -3.43 39.99 -32.41
N ILE A 266 -3.96 41.15 -31.99
CA ILE A 266 -3.69 41.88 -30.73
C ILE A 266 -3.77 41.04 -29.43
N PHE A 267 -4.14 39.76 -29.51
CA PHE A 267 -4.16 38.80 -28.40
C PHE A 267 -2.93 37.88 -28.35
N ALA A 268 -1.94 38.05 -29.23
CA ALA A 268 -0.73 37.21 -29.30
C ALA A 268 0.20 37.26 -28.06
N GLY A 269 -0.15 38.02 -27.01
CA GLY A 269 0.57 38.08 -25.73
C GLY A 269 -0.25 37.60 -24.52
N THR A 270 -1.49 37.15 -24.73
CA THR A 270 -2.35 36.67 -23.65
C THR A 270 -2.38 35.14 -23.72
N ASN A 271 -1.91 34.45 -22.68
CA ASN A 271 -1.89 32.98 -22.55
C ASN A 271 -3.31 32.38 -22.45
N PHE A 272 -4.17 32.65 -23.42
CA PHE A 272 -5.50 32.08 -23.50
C PHE A 272 -5.43 30.67 -24.07
N THR A 273 -6.01 29.72 -23.34
CA THR A 273 -6.19 28.35 -23.80
C THR A 273 -7.41 28.27 -24.74
N ASN A 274 -7.57 27.16 -25.47
CA ASN A 274 -8.76 26.95 -26.34
C ASN A 274 -10.09 27.07 -25.57
N ALA A 275 -10.10 26.73 -24.27
CA ALA A 275 -11.27 26.89 -23.42
C ALA A 275 -11.59 28.38 -23.15
N ASP A 276 -10.56 29.21 -22.96
CA ASP A 276 -10.73 30.65 -22.78
C ASP A 276 -11.21 31.34 -24.07
N TYR A 277 -10.81 30.84 -25.24
CA TYR A 277 -11.29 31.33 -26.53
C TYR A 277 -12.78 31.06 -26.75
N ILE A 278 -13.27 29.88 -26.35
CA ILE A 278 -14.70 29.54 -26.40
C ILE A 278 -15.48 30.42 -25.42
N SER A 279 -14.97 30.62 -24.20
CA SER A 279 -15.64 31.44 -23.19
C SER A 279 -15.70 32.92 -23.59
N THR A 280 -14.60 33.48 -24.10
CA THR A 280 -14.53 34.88 -24.56
C THR A 280 -15.35 35.12 -25.83
N SER A 281 -15.33 34.21 -26.81
CA SER A 281 -16.18 34.31 -28.00
C SER A 281 -17.67 34.21 -27.67
N LEU A 282 -18.04 33.35 -26.72
CA LEU A 282 -19.40 33.27 -26.20
C LEU A 282 -19.82 34.57 -25.49
N ALA A 283 -18.94 35.16 -24.68
CA ALA A 283 -19.20 36.44 -24.01
C ALA A 283 -19.40 37.59 -25.01
N VAL A 284 -18.55 37.68 -26.05
CA VAL A 284 -18.71 38.68 -27.12
C VAL A 284 -20.02 38.48 -27.86
N PHE A 285 -20.40 37.22 -28.15
CA PHE A 285 -21.67 36.90 -28.80
C PHE A 285 -22.87 37.34 -27.94
N PHE A 286 -22.85 37.10 -26.63
CA PHE A 286 -23.90 37.55 -25.72
C PHE A 286 -24.02 39.07 -25.65
N VAL A 287 -22.88 39.78 -25.60
CA VAL A 287 -22.88 41.25 -25.60
C VAL A 287 -23.45 41.80 -26.91
N ALA A 288 -22.99 41.28 -28.06
CA ALA A 288 -23.48 41.70 -29.37
C ALA A 288 -24.97 41.40 -29.56
N ALA A 289 -25.44 40.21 -29.15
CA ALA A 289 -26.84 39.82 -29.19
C ALA A 289 -27.70 40.70 -28.27
N PHE A 290 -27.20 41.05 -27.08
CA PHE A 290 -27.88 41.94 -26.15
C PHE A 290 -28.06 43.35 -26.74
N PHE A 291 -26.99 43.93 -27.32
CA PHE A 291 -27.08 45.23 -28.00
C PHE A 291 -28.04 45.19 -29.20
N ALA A 292 -27.99 44.13 -30.02
CA ALA A 292 -28.90 43.95 -31.14
C ALA A 292 -30.38 43.89 -30.68
N LEU A 293 -30.67 43.13 -29.62
CA LEU A 293 -32.00 43.06 -29.01
C LEU A 293 -32.44 44.40 -28.42
N MET A 294 -31.53 45.16 -27.82
CA MET A 294 -31.82 46.48 -27.25
C MET A 294 -32.17 47.51 -28.34
N VAL A 295 -31.44 47.50 -29.47
CA VAL A 295 -31.74 48.33 -30.64
C VAL A 295 -33.08 47.95 -31.27
N LEU A 296 -33.37 46.66 -31.43
CA LEU A 296 -34.66 46.16 -31.92
C LEU A 296 -35.82 46.57 -31.00
N LYS A 297 -35.63 46.52 -29.67
CA LYS A 297 -36.63 46.95 -28.67
C LYS A 297 -36.84 48.46 -28.68
N ARG A 298 -35.79 49.26 -28.89
CA ARG A 298 -35.87 50.73 -29.00
C ARG A 298 -36.63 51.15 -30.27
N ASN A 299 -36.39 50.49 -31.41
CA ASN A 299 -37.07 50.78 -32.67
C ASN A 299 -38.56 50.40 -32.67
N ARG A 300 -38.97 49.37 -31.90
CA ARG A 300 -40.40 49.05 -31.73
C ARG A 300 -41.18 50.09 -30.91
N LYS A 301 -40.53 50.80 -29.97
CA LYS A 301 -41.17 51.91 -29.24
C LYS A 301 -41.31 53.18 -30.07
N ALA A 302 -40.38 53.44 -30.99
CA ALA A 302 -40.43 54.61 -31.88
C ALA A 302 -41.53 54.50 -32.95
N LYS A 303 -41.94 53.27 -33.35
CA LYS A 303 -43.00 53.03 -34.34
C LYS A 303 -44.43 53.03 -33.77
N ARG A 304 -44.61 53.23 -32.46
CA ARG A 304 -45.92 53.26 -31.77
C ARG A 304 -46.26 54.65 -31.18
N ARG A 305 -45.59 55.71 -31.65
CA ARG A 305 -46.00 57.10 -31.39
C ARG A 305 -46.44 57.73 -32.70
#